data_AF-A0A7X7CT02-F1
#
_entry.id   AF-A0A7X7CT02-F1
#
_cell.length_a   1.000
_cell.length_b   1.000
_cell.length_c   1.000
_cell.angle_alpha   90.00
_cell.angle_beta   90.00
_cell.angle_gamma   90.00
#
_symmetry.space_group_name_H-M   'P 1'
#
loop_
_entity.id
_entity.type
_entity.pdbx_description
1 polymer ?
#
loop_
_entity_poly.entity_id
_entity_poly.type
_entity_poly.pdbx_seq_one_letter_code
_entity_poly.pdbx_strand_id
1 'polypeptide(L)'
;PRPVIGAATLFTAAIIFVNGVQIVASRLMDARRTFVIGLSFISGLAVDVYPGYFGGVPQAMVPIFASSLVLGTVTALVLNLLARIGVRRTRRLIVDPGAFKPAEIEAFMETQGAAWGARRDVVDRASFSLTQSIETIVDACSPAGPLEVEATFDEFNLDLRVSYDGPPLELPESRPTNEEILSSEAGERRLAGFMLRRHADRVAATCKGGRTTVLFHFDH
;
A
#
# COMPACT_ATOMS: atom_id res chain seq x y z
N PRO A 1 42.61 20.59 -28.80
CA PRO A 1 43.27 19.37 -29.32
C PRO A 1 42.42 18.12 -29.08
N ARG A 2 42.48 17.10 -29.95
CA ARG A 2 41.67 15.87 -29.84
C ARG A 2 41.72 15.18 -28.46
N PRO A 3 42.89 15.07 -27.78
CA PRO A 3 42.95 14.46 -26.45
C PRO A 3 42.14 15.20 -25.38
N VAL A 4 42.09 16.53 -25.44
CA VAL A 4 41.34 17.36 -24.49
C VAL A 4 39.82 17.18 -24.66
N ILE A 5 39.36 17.05 -25.90
CA ILE A 5 37.95 16.78 -26.22
C ILE A 5 37.56 15.38 -25.73
N GLY A 6 38.43 14.38 -25.92
CA GLY A 6 38.22 13.04 -25.38
C GLY A 6 38.11 13.02 -23.85
N ALA A 7 39.01 13.72 -23.15
CA ALA A 7 38.95 13.83 -21.69
C ALA A 7 37.68 14.56 -21.22
N ALA A 8 37.30 15.66 -21.86
CA ALA A 8 36.10 16.42 -21.52
C ALA A 8 34.82 15.59 -21.73
N THR A 9 34.71 14.88 -22.86
CA THR A 9 33.54 14.03 -23.17
C THR A 9 33.41 12.85 -22.20
N LEU A 10 34.52 12.19 -21.87
CA LEU A 10 34.53 11.11 -20.87
C LEU A 10 34.10 11.62 -19.49
N PHE A 11 34.62 12.77 -19.08
CA PHE A 11 34.26 13.41 -17.80
C PHE A 11 32.77 13.77 -17.76
N THR A 12 32.24 14.39 -18.82
CA THR A 12 30.81 14.70 -18.92
C THR A 12 29.95 13.44 -18.89
N ALA A 13 30.32 12.39 -19.62
CA ALA A 13 29.60 11.13 -19.63
C ALA A 13 29.57 10.47 -18.24
N ALA A 14 30.69 10.49 -17.52
CA ALA A 14 30.78 9.95 -16.17
C ALA A 14 29.88 10.71 -15.19
N ILE A 15 29.86 12.04 -15.23
CA ILE A 15 28.96 12.85 -14.37
C ILE A 15 27.50 12.56 -14.67
N ILE A 16 27.11 12.52 -15.96
CA ILE A 16 25.72 12.21 -16.36
C ILE A 16 25.31 10.84 -15.83
N PHE A 17 26.18 9.84 -15.96
CA PHE A 17 25.92 8.49 -15.48
C PHE A 17 25.73 8.46 -13.96
N VAL A 18 26.65 9.06 -13.20
CA VAL A 18 26.57 9.10 -11.72
C VAL A 18 25.31 9.82 -11.25
N ASN A 19 24.97 10.96 -11.87
CA ASN A 19 23.73 11.67 -11.56
C ASN A 19 22.50 10.81 -11.83
N GLY A 20 22.49 10.04 -12.93
CA GLY A 20 21.42 9.09 -13.24
C GLY A 20 21.27 8.02 -12.14
N VAL A 21 22.39 7.42 -11.70
CA VAL A 21 22.39 6.44 -10.61
C VAL A 21 21.89 7.06 -9.30
N GLN A 22 22.29 8.29 -8.98
CA GLN A 22 21.80 9.01 -7.80
C GLN A 22 20.30 9.28 -7.85
N ILE A 23 19.75 9.64 -9.01
CA ILE A 23 18.30 9.82 -9.20
C ILE A 23 17.57 8.51 -8.93
N VAL A 24 18.06 7.40 -9.48
CA VAL A 24 17.48 6.07 -9.26
C VAL A 24 17.55 5.66 -7.79
N ALA A 25 18.69 5.89 -7.13
CA ALA A 25 18.92 5.55 -5.73
C ALA A 25 18.30 6.53 -4.72
N SER A 26 17.75 7.67 -5.17
CA SER A 26 17.17 8.70 -4.30
C SER A 26 15.94 8.21 -3.52
N ARG A 27 15.33 7.11 -3.95
CA ARG A 27 14.25 6.44 -3.24
C ARG A 27 14.67 5.01 -2.91
N LEU A 28 14.17 4.49 -1.79
CA LEU A 28 14.46 3.12 -1.35
C LEU A 28 14.19 2.09 -2.47
N MET A 29 15.13 1.18 -2.67
CA MET A 29 15.06 0.19 -3.74
C MET A 29 14.26 -1.03 -3.24
N ASP A 30 13.09 -1.26 -3.82
CA ASP A 30 12.21 -2.41 -3.56
C ASP A 30 12.31 -3.43 -4.72
N ALA A 31 11.71 -4.61 -4.54
CA ALA A 31 11.74 -5.67 -5.55
C ALA A 31 11.17 -5.19 -6.91
N ARG A 32 10.10 -4.39 -6.88
CA ARG A 32 9.45 -3.82 -8.06
C ARG A 32 10.38 -2.88 -8.81
N ARG A 33 10.94 -1.87 -8.15
CA ARG A 33 11.89 -0.91 -8.75
C ARG A 33 13.11 -1.64 -9.26
N THR A 34 13.62 -2.62 -8.52
CA THR A 34 14.75 -3.45 -8.96
C THR A 34 14.43 -4.12 -10.30
N PHE A 35 13.24 -4.72 -10.44
CA PHE A 35 12.79 -5.29 -11.71
C PHE A 35 12.64 -4.25 -12.82
N VAL A 36 11.94 -3.15 -12.55
CA VAL A 36 11.72 -2.07 -13.53
C VAL A 36 13.05 -1.51 -14.02
N ILE A 37 13.98 -1.18 -13.12
CA ILE A 37 15.30 -0.63 -13.45
C ILE A 37 16.09 -1.66 -14.27
N GLY A 38 16.20 -2.90 -13.78
CA GLY A 38 16.99 -3.95 -14.42
C GLY A 38 16.51 -4.27 -15.83
N LEU A 39 15.19 -4.49 -16.01
CA LEU A 39 14.63 -4.85 -17.31
C LEU A 39 14.71 -3.69 -18.31
N SER A 40 14.50 -2.46 -17.85
CA SER A 40 14.60 -1.25 -18.69
C SER A 40 16.03 -1.01 -19.15
N PHE A 41 16.99 -1.19 -18.25
CA PHE A 41 18.42 -1.05 -18.56
C PHE A 41 18.88 -2.12 -19.57
N ILE A 42 18.55 -3.39 -19.32
CA ILE A 42 18.89 -4.50 -20.23
C ILE A 42 18.20 -4.32 -21.59
N SER A 43 16.95 -3.87 -21.61
CA SER A 43 16.22 -3.63 -22.86
C SER A 43 16.87 -2.52 -23.69
N GLY A 44 17.25 -1.40 -23.07
CA GLY A 44 18.02 -0.35 -23.75
C GLY A 44 19.34 -0.90 -24.32
N LEU A 45 20.11 -1.61 -23.49
CA LEU A 45 21.38 -2.21 -23.90
C LEU A 45 21.23 -3.21 -25.05
N ALA A 46 20.11 -3.92 -25.14
CA ALA A 46 19.86 -4.91 -26.19
C ALA A 46 19.86 -4.29 -27.60
N VAL A 47 19.46 -3.01 -27.75
CA VAL A 47 19.52 -2.30 -29.04
C VAL A 47 20.96 -2.08 -29.49
N ASP A 48 21.83 -1.73 -28.55
CA ASP A 48 23.24 -1.46 -28.83
C ASP A 48 24.02 -2.77 -29.07
N VAL A 49 23.66 -3.85 -28.37
CA VAL A 49 24.33 -5.17 -28.50
C VAL A 49 23.82 -5.95 -29.72
N TYR A 50 22.53 -5.84 -30.06
CA TYR A 50 21.88 -6.60 -31.13
C TYR A 50 21.15 -5.70 -32.14
N PRO A 51 21.85 -4.79 -32.85
CA PRO A 51 21.22 -3.80 -33.72
C PRO A 51 20.44 -4.39 -34.89
N GLY A 52 20.78 -5.60 -35.34
CA GLY A 52 20.08 -6.29 -36.43
C GLY A 52 18.81 -7.05 -36.01
N TYR A 53 18.60 -7.28 -34.71
CA TYR A 53 17.47 -8.07 -34.22
C TYR A 53 16.12 -7.34 -34.39
N PHE A 54 16.15 -6.02 -34.32
CA PHE A 54 14.96 -5.16 -34.43
C PHE A 54 14.64 -4.75 -35.87
N GLY A 55 15.16 -5.44 -36.89
CA GLY A 55 14.87 -5.13 -38.29
C GLY A 55 13.43 -5.45 -38.73
N GLY A 56 12.72 -6.31 -37.99
CA GLY A 56 11.37 -6.78 -38.33
C GLY A 56 10.22 -6.03 -37.66
N VAL A 57 10.47 -4.95 -36.90
CA VAL A 57 9.39 -4.23 -36.22
C VAL A 57 8.55 -3.37 -37.18
N PRO A 58 7.24 -3.20 -36.91
CA PRO A 58 6.38 -2.32 -37.70
C PRO A 58 6.93 -0.89 -37.80
N GLN A 59 6.73 -0.22 -38.94
CA GLN A 59 7.24 1.15 -39.17
C GLN A 59 6.86 2.15 -38.07
N ALA A 60 5.68 2.01 -37.47
CA ALA A 60 5.23 2.87 -36.37
C ALA A 60 6.07 2.74 -35.08
N MET A 61 6.73 1.60 -34.87
CA MET A 61 7.51 1.31 -33.65
C MET A 61 9.01 1.52 -33.84
N VAL A 62 9.49 1.69 -35.07
CA VAL A 62 10.91 1.92 -35.40
C VAL A 62 11.56 3.01 -34.53
N PRO A 63 10.91 4.17 -34.23
CA PRO A 63 11.52 5.20 -33.39
C PRO A 63 11.83 4.73 -31.96
N ILE A 64 11.09 3.76 -31.42
CA ILE A 64 11.29 3.23 -30.07
C ILE A 64 12.58 2.40 -30.01
N PHE A 65 12.87 1.64 -31.06
CA PHE A 65 14.04 0.77 -31.17
C PHE A 65 15.27 1.46 -31.75
N ALA A 66 15.16 2.74 -32.15
CA ALA A 66 16.25 3.49 -32.75
C ALA A 66 17.33 3.96 -31.75
N SER A 67 17.03 3.94 -30.45
CA SER A 67 17.94 4.40 -29.40
C SER A 67 17.76 3.59 -28.13
N SER A 68 18.88 3.17 -27.53
CA SER A 68 18.91 2.49 -26.23
C SER A 68 18.26 3.34 -25.12
N LEU A 69 18.44 4.66 -25.16
CA LEU A 69 17.78 5.59 -24.24
C LEU A 69 16.26 5.56 -24.40
N VAL A 70 15.75 5.58 -25.63
CA VAL A 70 14.30 5.59 -25.90
C VAL A 70 13.68 4.27 -25.49
N LEU A 71 14.25 3.14 -25.93
CA LEU A 71 13.71 1.82 -25.58
C LEU A 71 13.75 1.59 -24.07
N GLY A 72 14.85 1.94 -23.40
CA GLY A 72 14.95 1.84 -21.95
C GLY A 72 13.89 2.68 -21.23
N THR A 73 13.67 3.92 -21.68
CA THR A 73 12.67 4.82 -21.10
C THR A 73 11.24 4.33 -21.32
N VAL A 74 10.90 3.89 -22.54
CA VAL A 74 9.58 3.33 -22.86
C VAL A 74 9.32 2.05 -22.06
N THR A 75 10.33 1.18 -21.96
CA THR A 75 10.26 -0.04 -21.14
C THR A 75 10.01 0.31 -19.67
N ALA A 76 10.72 1.30 -19.12
CA ALA A 76 10.52 1.74 -17.75
C ALA A 76 9.11 2.29 -17.51
N LEU A 77 8.57 3.07 -18.44
CA LEU A 77 7.21 3.59 -18.38
C LEU A 77 6.17 2.48 -18.43
N VAL A 78 6.29 1.55 -19.39
CA VAL A 78 5.37 0.43 -19.55
C VAL A 78 5.41 -0.48 -18.34
N LEU A 79 6.61 -0.84 -17.84
CA LEU A 79 6.74 -1.68 -16.66
C LEU A 79 6.22 -0.99 -15.41
N ASN A 80 6.43 0.31 -15.24
CA ASN A 80 5.82 1.06 -14.15
C ASN A 80 4.29 1.01 -14.24
N LEU A 81 3.71 1.18 -15.43
CA LEU A 81 2.27 1.15 -15.64
C LEU A 81 1.69 -0.25 -15.38
N LEU A 82 2.34 -1.30 -15.89
CA LEU A 82 1.94 -2.69 -15.69
C LEU A 82 2.09 -3.10 -14.23
N ALA A 83 3.21 -2.75 -13.59
CA ALA A 83 3.41 -3.02 -12.18
C ALA A 83 2.35 -2.28 -11.34
N ARG A 84 1.91 -1.09 -11.73
CA ARG A 84 0.84 -0.35 -11.03
C ARG A 84 -0.49 -1.10 -11.02
N ILE A 85 -0.70 -2.09 -11.88
CA ILE A 85 -1.84 -3.01 -11.81
C ILE A 85 -1.54 -4.04 -10.71
N GLY A 86 -1.60 -3.58 -9.46
CA GLY A 86 -1.51 -4.42 -8.28
C GLY A 86 -2.78 -5.25 -8.16
N VAL A 87 -2.65 -6.58 -8.17
CA VAL A 87 -3.77 -7.48 -7.89
C VAL A 87 -4.13 -7.30 -6.42
N ARG A 88 -5.13 -6.46 -6.16
CA ARG A 88 -5.75 -6.27 -4.84
C ARG A 88 -6.15 -7.65 -4.31
N ARG A 89 -5.48 -8.11 -3.25
CA ARG A 89 -5.78 -9.39 -2.60
C ARG A 89 -6.71 -9.13 -1.43
N THR A 90 -7.86 -9.78 -1.42
CA THR A 90 -8.86 -9.60 -0.38
C THR A 90 -9.14 -10.91 0.32
N ARG A 91 -9.17 -10.88 1.65
CA ARG A 91 -9.58 -11.99 2.51
C ARG A 91 -10.62 -11.54 3.50
N ARG A 92 -11.49 -12.49 3.86
CA ARG A 92 -12.60 -12.25 4.78
C ARG A 92 -12.53 -13.19 5.96
N LEU A 93 -12.94 -12.66 7.10
CA LEU A 93 -13.11 -13.37 8.36
C LEU A 93 -14.47 -12.97 8.92
N ILE A 94 -15.25 -13.96 9.37
CA ILE A 94 -16.50 -13.71 10.07
C ILE A 94 -16.22 -13.85 11.56
N VAL A 95 -16.64 -12.85 12.34
CA VAL A 95 -16.42 -12.79 13.78
C VAL A 95 -17.77 -12.79 14.48
N ASP A 96 -17.96 -13.74 15.40
CA ASP A 96 -19.12 -13.76 16.28
C ASP A 96 -18.88 -12.81 17.48
N PRO A 97 -19.73 -11.77 17.69
CA PRO A 97 -19.62 -10.88 18.85
C PRO A 97 -19.52 -11.60 20.18
N GLY A 98 -20.23 -12.73 20.34
CA GLY A 98 -20.31 -13.46 21.61
C GLY A 98 -19.18 -14.45 21.86
N ALA A 99 -18.39 -14.77 20.83
CA ALA A 99 -17.29 -15.74 20.90
C ALA A 99 -15.95 -15.16 20.43
N PHE A 100 -15.87 -13.84 20.32
CA PHE A 100 -14.67 -13.12 19.87
C PHE A 100 -13.44 -13.46 20.72
N LYS A 101 -12.35 -13.83 20.05
CA LYS A 101 -11.04 -14.04 20.68
C LYS A 101 -9.98 -13.21 19.96
N PRO A 102 -9.27 -12.32 20.66
CA PRO A 102 -8.18 -11.53 20.07
C PRO A 102 -7.13 -12.37 19.33
N ALA A 103 -6.79 -13.55 19.87
CA ALA A 103 -5.83 -14.47 19.26
C ALA A 103 -6.21 -14.95 17.85
N GLU A 104 -7.52 -15.03 17.53
CA GLU A 104 -7.98 -15.44 16.20
C GLU A 104 -7.75 -14.31 15.17
N ILE A 105 -7.89 -13.05 15.60
CA ILE A 105 -7.56 -11.88 14.77
C ILE A 105 -6.06 -11.80 14.53
N GLU A 106 -5.25 -11.97 15.57
CA GLU A 106 -3.80 -11.97 15.47
C GLU A 106 -3.32 -13.06 14.51
N ALA A 107 -3.82 -14.29 14.65
CA ALA A 107 -3.48 -15.40 13.76
C ALA A 107 -3.91 -15.15 12.30
N PHE A 108 -5.10 -14.58 12.08
CA PHE A 108 -5.57 -14.19 10.76
C PHE A 108 -4.64 -13.14 10.13
N MET A 109 -4.33 -12.08 10.87
CA MET A 109 -3.48 -10.99 10.39
C MET A 109 -2.05 -11.44 10.14
N GLU A 110 -1.48 -12.29 10.98
CA GLU A 110 -0.15 -12.87 10.79
C GLU A 110 -0.11 -13.77 9.54
N THR A 111 -1.08 -14.69 9.41
CA THR A 111 -1.18 -15.59 8.25
C THR A 111 -1.33 -14.80 6.96
N GLN A 112 -2.18 -13.78 6.95
CA GLN A 112 -2.42 -12.97 5.77
C GLN A 112 -1.27 -12.02 5.46
N GLY A 113 -0.70 -11.38 6.47
CA GLY A 113 0.48 -10.53 6.33
C GLY A 113 1.66 -11.29 5.73
N ALA A 114 1.91 -12.51 6.21
CA ALA A 114 2.95 -13.39 5.66
C ALA A 114 2.67 -13.79 4.19
N ALA A 115 1.44 -14.20 3.87
CA ALA A 115 1.06 -14.58 2.51
C ALA A 115 1.12 -13.41 1.50
N TRP A 116 1.06 -12.18 1.99
CA TRP A 116 1.10 -10.95 1.19
C TRP A 116 2.49 -10.32 1.12
N GLY A 117 3.43 -10.74 1.97
CA GLY A 117 4.72 -10.05 2.12
C GLY A 117 4.56 -8.66 2.74
N ALA A 118 3.57 -8.50 3.64
CA ALA A 118 3.31 -7.24 4.31
C ALA A 118 4.44 -6.90 5.32
N ARG A 119 4.74 -5.62 5.52
CA ARG A 119 5.71 -5.15 6.51
C ARG A 119 5.18 -5.44 7.90
N ARG A 120 6.04 -5.96 8.77
CA ARG A 120 5.65 -6.44 10.11
C ARG A 120 5.01 -5.35 10.97
N ASP A 121 5.60 -4.15 10.98
CA ASP A 121 5.08 -3.01 11.74
C ASP A 121 3.70 -2.54 11.25
N VAL A 122 3.40 -2.68 9.96
CA VAL A 122 2.08 -2.39 9.39
C VAL A 122 1.07 -3.45 9.82
N VAL A 123 1.45 -4.73 9.76
CA VAL A 123 0.59 -5.85 10.21
C VAL A 123 0.30 -5.75 11.70
N ASP A 124 1.30 -5.42 12.53
CA ASP A 124 1.14 -5.27 13.98
C ASP A 124 0.19 -4.11 14.32
N ARG A 125 0.36 -2.94 13.68
CA ARG A 125 -0.56 -1.79 13.83
C ARG A 125 -1.98 -2.11 13.37
N ALA A 126 -2.12 -2.80 12.24
CA ALA A 126 -3.41 -3.17 11.68
C ALA A 126 -4.12 -4.22 12.54
N SER A 127 -3.39 -5.23 13.04
CA SER A 127 -3.89 -6.24 13.97
C SER A 127 -4.40 -5.61 15.26
N PHE A 128 -3.59 -4.74 15.88
CA PHE A 128 -3.99 -4.00 17.07
C PHE A 128 -5.25 -3.16 16.83
N SER A 129 -5.27 -2.38 15.74
CA SER A 129 -6.41 -1.54 15.41
C SER A 129 -7.68 -2.36 15.15
N LEU A 130 -7.56 -3.50 14.48
CA LEU A 130 -8.69 -4.40 14.19
C LEU A 130 -9.27 -4.98 15.47
N THR A 131 -8.42 -5.50 16.35
CA THR A 131 -8.83 -6.07 17.65
C THR A 131 -9.55 -5.02 18.48
N GLN A 132 -8.95 -3.84 18.67
CA GLN A 132 -9.56 -2.75 19.43
C GLN A 132 -10.89 -2.27 18.82
N SER A 133 -10.99 -2.28 17.49
CA SER A 133 -12.22 -1.87 16.81
C SER A 133 -13.34 -2.86 17.02
N ILE A 134 -13.05 -4.17 16.95
CA ILE A 134 -14.04 -5.20 17.19
C ILE A 134 -14.52 -5.13 18.65
N GLU A 135 -13.61 -5.04 19.62
CA GLU A 135 -13.96 -4.86 21.05
C GLU A 135 -14.87 -3.65 21.24
N THR A 136 -14.46 -2.49 20.70
CA THR A 136 -15.25 -1.27 20.80
C THR A 136 -16.62 -1.42 20.14
N ILE A 137 -16.73 -2.07 18.98
CA ILE A 137 -18.02 -2.28 18.31
C ILE A 137 -18.93 -3.19 19.13
N VAL A 138 -18.39 -4.29 19.67
CA VAL A 138 -19.16 -5.25 20.48
C VAL A 138 -19.71 -4.57 21.72
N ASP A 139 -18.87 -3.83 22.44
CA ASP A 139 -19.24 -3.16 23.68
C ASP A 139 -20.15 -1.94 23.44
N ALA A 140 -19.83 -1.11 22.45
CA ALA A 140 -20.46 0.20 22.27
C ALA A 140 -21.69 0.21 21.36
N CYS A 141 -21.73 -0.71 20.39
CA CYS A 141 -22.71 -0.68 19.31
C CYS A 141 -23.70 -1.84 19.37
N SER A 142 -23.46 -2.87 20.18
CA SER A 142 -24.34 -4.04 20.33
C SER A 142 -24.83 -4.59 18.98
N PRO A 143 -23.90 -5.04 18.11
CA PRO A 143 -24.22 -5.45 16.75
C PRO A 143 -25.23 -6.61 16.72
N ALA A 144 -26.16 -6.55 15.77
CA ALA A 144 -27.10 -7.62 15.50
C ALA A 144 -26.45 -8.66 14.57
N GLY A 145 -25.97 -9.76 15.16
CA GLY A 145 -25.35 -10.86 14.42
C GLY A 145 -23.84 -10.67 14.20
N PRO A 146 -23.23 -11.48 13.31
CA PRO A 146 -21.78 -11.52 13.15
C PRO A 146 -21.21 -10.29 12.45
N LEU A 147 -19.98 -9.93 12.81
CA LEU A 147 -19.20 -8.91 12.11
C LEU A 147 -18.49 -9.56 10.90
N GLU A 148 -18.51 -8.89 9.77
CA GLU A 148 -17.73 -9.24 8.58
C GLU A 148 -16.47 -8.38 8.54
N VAL A 149 -15.31 -9.03 8.70
CA VAL A 149 -14.00 -8.41 8.56
C VAL A 149 -13.46 -8.73 7.17
N GLU A 150 -13.04 -7.70 6.45
CA GLU A 150 -12.41 -7.81 5.14
C GLU A 150 -11.06 -7.11 5.17
N ALA A 151 -9.98 -7.88 5.02
CA ALA A 151 -8.62 -7.38 4.91
C ALA A 151 -8.22 -7.38 3.44
N THR A 152 -7.83 -6.21 2.94
CA THR A 152 -7.38 -6.04 1.58
C THR A 152 -5.96 -5.52 1.56
N PHE A 153 -5.11 -6.17 0.78
CA PHE A 153 -3.75 -5.74 0.56
C PHE A 153 -3.47 -5.48 -0.92
N ASP A 154 -2.82 -4.36 -1.19
CA ASP A 154 -1.97 -4.17 -2.36
C ASP A 154 -0.54 -3.83 -1.90
N GLU A 155 0.40 -3.62 -2.83
CA GLU A 155 1.81 -3.40 -2.47
C GLU A 155 2.06 -2.16 -1.59
N PHE A 156 1.14 -1.21 -1.55
CA PHE A 156 1.30 0.07 -0.86
C PHE A 156 0.29 0.28 0.27
N ASN A 157 -0.81 -0.47 0.28
CA ASN A 157 -1.90 -0.22 1.18
C ASN A 157 -2.41 -1.52 1.79
N LEU A 158 -2.65 -1.47 3.10
CA LEU A 158 -3.46 -2.44 3.82
C LEU A 158 -4.75 -1.73 4.25
N ASP A 159 -5.88 -2.14 3.67
CA ASP A 159 -7.20 -1.68 4.10
C ASP A 159 -7.87 -2.77 4.94
N LEU A 160 -8.39 -2.41 6.09
CA LEU A 160 -9.28 -3.26 6.88
C LEU A 160 -10.68 -2.67 6.87
N ARG A 161 -11.67 -3.53 6.68
CA ARG A 161 -13.07 -3.16 6.73
C ARG A 161 -13.79 -4.05 7.72
N VAL A 162 -14.48 -3.46 8.68
CA VAL A 162 -15.35 -4.15 9.64
C VAL A 162 -16.78 -3.73 9.35
N SER A 163 -17.64 -4.67 9.00
CA SER A 163 -19.06 -4.43 8.71
C SER A 163 -19.96 -5.18 9.68
N TYR A 164 -21.00 -4.53 10.17
CA TYR A 164 -21.95 -5.11 11.12
C TYR A 164 -23.31 -4.43 11.00
N ASP A 165 -24.37 -5.11 11.42
CA ASP A 165 -25.70 -4.50 11.47
C ASP A 165 -25.88 -3.87 12.86
N GLY A 166 -26.10 -2.56 12.91
CA GLY A 166 -26.09 -1.81 14.17
C GLY A 166 -25.78 -0.32 14.02
N PRO A 167 -25.86 0.45 15.12
CA PRO A 167 -25.59 1.87 15.12
C PRO A 167 -24.16 2.20 14.70
N PRO A 168 -23.93 3.37 14.08
CA PRO A 168 -22.60 3.77 13.63
C PRO A 168 -21.64 3.94 14.82
N LEU A 169 -20.40 3.49 14.64
CA LEU A 169 -19.31 3.78 15.56
C LEU A 169 -18.96 5.28 15.48
N GLU A 170 -19.02 5.99 16.61
CA GLU A 170 -18.61 7.39 16.69
C GLU A 170 -17.08 7.52 16.62
N LEU A 171 -16.58 8.35 15.71
CA LEU A 171 -15.14 8.58 15.50
C LEU A 171 -14.81 10.07 15.64
N PRO A 172 -14.87 10.63 16.87
CA PRO A 172 -14.69 12.06 17.08
C PRO A 172 -13.28 12.54 16.69
N GLU A 173 -13.20 13.79 16.21
CA GLU A 173 -11.95 14.45 15.80
C GLU A 173 -11.13 14.98 16.97
N SER A 174 -11.81 15.38 18.03
CA SER A 174 -11.22 15.88 19.25
C SER A 174 -11.37 14.85 20.37
N ARG A 175 -10.37 14.80 21.25
CA ARG A 175 -10.44 13.99 22.45
C ARG A 175 -11.58 14.53 23.34
N PRO A 176 -12.52 13.69 23.80
CA PRO A 176 -13.52 14.11 24.77
C PRO A 176 -12.84 14.51 26.08
N THR A 177 -13.44 15.46 26.79
CA THR A 177 -12.93 15.95 28.07
C THR A 177 -13.04 14.88 29.16
N ASN A 178 -12.20 14.97 30.20
CA ASN A 178 -12.24 14.00 31.31
C ASN A 178 -13.62 13.97 32.00
N GLU A 179 -14.30 15.11 32.08
CA GLU A 179 -15.64 15.21 32.68
C GLU A 179 -16.70 14.50 31.81
N GLU A 180 -16.65 14.67 30.48
CA GLU A 180 -17.51 13.92 29.55
C GLU A 180 -17.26 12.42 29.61
N ILE A 181 -16.00 12.00 29.73
CA ILE A 181 -15.61 10.58 29.83
C ILE A 181 -16.17 9.96 31.12
N LEU A 182 -16.00 10.63 32.26
CA LEU A 182 -16.39 10.10 33.57
C LEU A 182 -17.91 10.17 33.84
N SER A 183 -18.63 11.05 33.13
CA SER A 183 -20.05 11.31 33.38
C SER A 183 -21.00 10.38 32.62
N SER A 184 -20.53 9.64 31.61
CA SER A 184 -21.41 8.77 30.81
C SER A 184 -20.68 7.66 30.05
N GLU A 185 -21.36 6.53 29.86
CA GLU A 185 -20.92 5.48 28.92
C GLU A 185 -20.76 6.00 27.48
N ALA A 186 -21.45 7.09 27.10
CA ALA A 186 -21.27 7.74 25.81
C ALA A 186 -19.91 8.44 25.71
N GLY A 187 -19.41 9.00 26.81
CA GLY A 187 -18.08 9.62 26.89
C GLY A 187 -16.96 8.61 26.74
N GLU A 188 -17.08 7.45 27.37
CA GLU A 188 -16.16 6.32 27.21
C GLU A 188 -16.11 5.82 25.76
N ARG A 189 -17.28 5.65 25.13
CA ARG A 189 -17.40 5.27 23.71
C ARG A 189 -16.73 6.28 22.77
N ARG A 190 -16.93 7.57 23.00
CA ARG A 190 -16.28 8.65 22.24
C ARG A 190 -14.76 8.63 22.40
N LEU A 191 -14.25 8.29 23.59
CA LEU A 191 -12.81 8.13 23.81
C LEU A 191 -12.26 6.94 23.01
N ALA A 192 -12.93 5.79 23.06
CA ALA A 192 -12.53 4.61 22.29
C ALA A 192 -12.48 4.92 20.78
N GLY A 193 -13.52 5.56 20.25
CA GLY A 193 -13.55 6.04 18.86
C GLY A 193 -12.43 7.02 18.50
N PHE A 194 -12.10 7.95 19.40
CA PHE A 194 -10.97 8.87 19.24
C PHE A 194 -9.63 8.11 19.17
N MET A 195 -9.43 7.12 20.05
CA MET A 195 -8.20 6.33 20.09
C MET A 195 -8.02 5.52 18.81
N LEU A 196 -9.08 4.89 18.30
CA LEU A 196 -9.06 4.15 17.03
C LEU A 196 -8.59 5.01 15.85
N ARG A 197 -9.00 6.29 15.81
CA ARG A 197 -8.59 7.23 14.76
C ARG A 197 -7.09 7.53 14.77
N ARG A 198 -6.41 7.38 15.91
CA ARG A 198 -4.97 7.66 16.06
C ARG A 198 -4.08 6.49 15.67
N HIS A 199 -4.62 5.27 15.62
CA HIS A 199 -3.83 4.06 15.38
C HIS A 199 -3.76 3.64 13.89
N ALA A 200 -4.61 4.21 13.03
CA ALA A 200 -4.56 4.05 11.58
C ALA A 200 -4.26 5.39 10.87
N ASP A 201 -3.73 5.32 9.65
CA ASP A 201 -3.42 6.52 8.87
C ASP A 201 -4.70 7.24 8.44
N ARG A 202 -5.78 6.49 8.17
CA ARG A 202 -7.15 7.02 8.03
C ARG A 202 -8.18 6.05 8.58
N VAL A 203 -9.24 6.61 9.19
CA VAL A 203 -10.42 5.85 9.62
C VAL A 203 -11.70 6.56 9.15
N ALA A 204 -12.67 5.80 8.66
CA ALA A 204 -13.99 6.30 8.30
C ALA A 204 -15.07 5.30 8.69
N ALA A 205 -16.18 5.79 9.24
CA ALA A 205 -17.38 4.99 9.48
C ALA A 205 -18.51 5.47 8.55
N THR A 206 -19.22 4.52 7.96
CA THR A 206 -20.39 4.78 7.11
C THR A 206 -21.52 3.87 7.53
N CYS A 207 -22.77 4.36 7.53
CA CYS A 207 -23.94 3.54 7.82
C CYS A 207 -24.95 3.70 6.68
N LYS A 208 -25.41 2.57 6.12
CA LYS A 208 -26.39 2.55 5.03
C LYS A 208 -27.35 1.39 5.22
N GLY A 209 -28.65 1.70 5.35
CA GLY A 209 -29.69 0.69 5.47
C GLY A 209 -29.58 -0.19 6.71
N GLY A 210 -29.10 0.37 7.84
CA GLY A 210 -28.92 -0.37 9.10
C GLY A 210 -27.60 -1.15 9.22
N ARG A 211 -26.84 -1.27 8.12
CA ARG A 211 -25.48 -1.84 8.11
C ARG A 211 -24.45 -0.74 8.24
N THR A 212 -23.59 -0.86 9.24
CA THR A 212 -22.45 0.01 9.48
C THR A 212 -21.17 -0.65 8.96
N THR A 213 -20.31 0.15 8.34
CA THR A 213 -18.99 -0.24 7.86
C THR A 213 -17.95 0.76 8.34
N VAL A 214 -16.96 0.26 9.07
CA VAL A 214 -15.77 1.00 9.52
C VAL A 214 -14.57 0.58 8.66
N LEU A 215 -13.91 1.54 8.05
CA LEU A 215 -12.74 1.37 7.20
C LEU A 215 -11.51 1.92 7.93
N PHE A 216 -10.45 1.13 7.97
CA PHE A 216 -9.11 1.52 8.42
C PHE A 216 -8.15 1.40 7.25
N HIS A 217 -7.33 2.41 7.06
CA HIS A 217 -6.32 2.46 6.00
C HIS A 217 -4.94 2.62 6.62
N PHE A 218 -4.00 1.80 6.14
CA PHE A 218 -2.61 1.81 6.54
C PHE A 218 -1.71 1.93 5.30
N ASP A 219 -0.82 2.91 5.33
CA ASP A 219 0.27 3.02 4.37
C ASP A 219 1.32 1.93 4.67
N HIS A 220 1.67 1.16 3.64
CA HIS A 220 2.74 0.16 3.66
C HIS A 220 3.96 0.66 2.87
#